data_AF-A0A535P8R5-F1
#
_entry.id   AF-A0A535P8R5-F1
#
_cell.length_a   1.000
_cell.length_b   1.000
_cell.length_c   1.000
_cell.angle_alpha   90.00
_cell.angle_beta   90.00
_cell.angle_gamma   90.00
#
_symmetry.space_group_name_H-M   'P 1'
#
loop_
_entity.id
_entity.type
_entity.pdbx_description
1 polymer ?
#
loop_
_entity_poly.entity_id
_entity_poly.type
_entity_poly.pdbx_seq_one_letter_code
_entity_poly.pdbx_strand_id
1 'polypeptide(L)'
;MVSVRILADERTSLDPRRFAIVAAGEQVLLAATERRPSERQASALRSFVRRGGGLVLAGGTLAAWSGDEAIRELAGWVPGLPGPETELIVRPDREHPVTQRLDPEWRIRDRLYVSEGPPAGATRLRATVRQGPVRLSRPARRRQ
;
A
#
# COMPACT_ATOMS: atom_id res chain seq x y z
N MET A 1 -16.48 8.38 15.87
CA MET A 1 -15.40 9.17 15.26
C MET A 1 -14.18 8.29 15.18
N VAL A 2 -13.64 8.01 13.99
CA VAL A 2 -12.45 7.16 13.81
C VAL A 2 -11.20 8.04 13.78
N SER A 3 -10.19 7.69 14.57
CA SER A 3 -8.89 8.37 14.64
C SER A 3 -7.82 7.58 13.87
N VAL A 4 -7.07 8.28 13.02
CA VAL A 4 -6.07 7.70 12.11
C VAL A 4 -4.69 8.32 12.36
N ARG A 5 -3.66 7.49 12.55
CA ARG A 5 -2.25 7.93 12.54
C ARG A 5 -1.58 7.57 11.24
N ILE A 6 -0.81 8.52 10.71
CA ILE A 6 -0.07 8.36 9.47
C ILE A 6 1.43 8.28 9.77
N LEU A 7 2.07 7.24 9.22
CA LEU A 7 3.51 7.10 9.12
C LEU A 7 3.88 7.22 7.64
N ALA A 8 4.43 8.36 7.23
CA ALA A 8 4.87 8.60 5.85
C ALA A 8 6.28 9.19 5.86
N ASP A 9 7.10 8.85 4.86
CA ASP A 9 8.34 9.59 4.59
C ASP A 9 8.01 10.90 3.84
N GLU A 10 8.91 11.88 3.89
CA GLU A 10 8.76 13.20 3.22
C GLU A 10 8.53 13.10 1.69
N ARG A 11 8.82 11.94 1.09
CA ARG A 11 8.64 11.67 -0.33
C ARG A 11 7.22 11.24 -0.72
N THR A 12 6.34 10.96 0.24
CA THR A 12 4.98 10.51 -0.08
C THR A 12 4.09 11.74 -0.30
N SER A 13 3.45 11.87 -1.47
CA SER A 13 2.52 12.97 -1.80
C SER A 13 1.16 12.84 -1.07
N LEU A 14 1.16 12.31 0.15
CA LEU A 14 -0.04 12.31 0.98
C LEU A 14 -0.17 13.71 1.55
N ASP A 15 -1.16 14.47 1.05
CA ASP A 15 -1.50 15.77 1.62
C ASP A 15 -1.95 15.57 3.08
N PRO A 16 -1.15 16.00 4.07
CA PRO A 16 -1.48 15.81 5.48
C PRO A 16 -2.75 16.57 5.87
N ARG A 17 -3.17 17.58 5.10
CA ARG A 17 -4.40 18.35 5.34
C ARG A 17 -5.67 17.57 5.00
N ARG A 18 -5.56 16.47 4.23
CA ARG A 18 -6.67 15.56 3.92
C ARG A 18 -6.91 14.51 5.00
N PHE A 19 -6.04 14.43 6.01
CA PHE A 19 -6.12 13.44 7.07
C PHE A 19 -5.88 14.10 8.43
N ALA A 20 -6.87 14.04 9.32
CA ALA A 20 -6.70 14.60 10.66
C ALA A 20 -5.67 13.78 11.45
N ILE A 21 -4.48 14.37 11.69
CA ILE A 21 -3.47 13.82 12.59
C ILE A 21 -3.86 14.25 14.02
N VAL A 22 -4.38 13.33 14.82
CA VAL A 22 -4.74 13.60 16.22
C VAL A 22 -4.19 12.50 17.11
N ALA A 23 -3.38 12.89 18.10
CA ALA A 23 -2.89 12.01 19.14
C ALA A 23 -3.95 11.84 20.23
N ALA A 24 -4.66 10.70 20.22
CA ALA A 24 -5.22 9.97 21.38
C ALA A 24 -6.21 8.89 20.91
N GLY A 25 -6.10 7.66 21.44
CA GLY A 25 -7.10 6.60 21.25
C GLY A 25 -7.26 6.08 19.82
N GLU A 26 -6.16 5.91 19.09
CA GLU A 26 -6.19 5.58 17.67
C GLU A 26 -6.80 4.22 17.36
N GLN A 27 -7.75 4.20 16.43
CA GLN A 27 -8.39 2.98 15.96
C GLN A 27 -7.72 2.42 14.70
N VAL A 28 -7.02 3.26 13.92
CA VAL A 28 -6.37 2.84 12.67
C VAL A 28 -4.98 3.47 12.50
N LEU A 29 -4.01 2.68 12.07
CA LEU A 29 -2.69 3.13 11.65
C LEU A 29 -2.52 2.97 10.13
N LEU A 30 -2.14 4.05 9.45
CA LEU A 30 -1.76 4.08 8.03
C LEU A 30 -0.25 4.22 7.92
N ALA A 31 0.42 3.28 7.25
CA ALA A 31 1.84 3.37 6.94
C ALA A 31 2.06 3.40 5.43
N ALA A 32 2.80 4.42 4.98
CA ALA A 32 3.20 4.68 3.60
C ALA A 32 4.69 5.07 3.59
N THR A 33 5.53 4.19 4.14
CA THR A 33 6.97 4.38 4.34
C THR A 33 7.69 3.04 4.17
N GLU A 34 8.86 3.07 3.54
CA GLU A 34 9.71 1.88 3.42
C GLU A 34 10.72 1.78 4.58
N ARG A 35 10.76 2.77 5.47
CA ARG A 35 11.56 2.70 6.69
C ARG A 35 11.01 1.61 7.59
N ARG A 36 11.85 0.61 7.88
CA ARG A 36 11.46 -0.52 8.73
C ARG A 36 11.22 -0.05 10.16
N PRO A 37 10.16 -0.55 10.83
CA PRO A 37 10.01 -0.38 12.26
C PRO A 37 11.15 -1.12 12.98
N SER A 38 11.49 -0.66 14.18
CA SER A 38 12.27 -1.49 15.10
C SER A 38 11.45 -2.70 15.56
N GLU A 39 12.11 -3.75 16.05
CA GLU A 39 11.42 -4.95 16.57
C GLU A 39 10.38 -4.61 17.65
N ARG A 40 10.71 -3.65 18.53
CA ARG A 40 9.78 -3.15 19.54
C ARG A 40 8.55 -2.48 18.91
N GLN A 41 8.74 -1.69 17.85
CA GLN A 41 7.64 -1.05 17.13
C GLN A 41 6.78 -2.07 16.37
N ALA A 42 7.39 -3.07 15.73
CA ALA A 42 6.68 -4.15 15.05
C ALA A 42 5.84 -4.99 16.02
N SER A 43 6.41 -5.35 17.18
CA SER A 43 5.69 -6.07 18.24
C SER A 43 4.51 -5.26 18.82
N ALA A 44 4.72 -3.95 19.03
CA ALA A 44 3.65 -3.05 19.47
C ALA A 44 2.52 -2.96 18.42
N LEU A 45 2.86 -2.90 17.13
CA LEU A 45 1.90 -2.89 16.03
C LEU A 45 1.10 -4.19 15.97
N ARG A 46 1.76 -5.34 16.10
CA ARG A 46 1.09 -6.65 16.19
C ARG A 46 0.09 -6.69 17.33
N SER A 47 0.51 -6.22 18.51
CA SER A 47 -0.35 -6.16 19.69
C SER A 47 -1.54 -5.22 19.49
N PHE A 48 -1.33 -4.08 18.83
CA PHE A 48 -2.38 -3.14 18.48
C PHE A 48 -3.43 -3.77 17.56
N VAL A 49 -3.00 -4.40 16.46
CA VAL A 49 -3.92 -5.06 15.52
C VAL A 49 -4.69 -6.20 16.18
N ARG A 50 -4.01 -7.03 16.99
CA ARG A 50 -4.66 -8.13 17.73
C ARG A 50 -5.71 -7.68 18.73
N ARG A 51 -5.63 -6.44 19.23
CA ARG A 51 -6.66 -5.85 20.11
C ARG A 51 -7.80 -5.16 19.33
N GLY A 52 -7.86 -5.32 18.01
CA GLY A 52 -8.89 -4.73 17.16
C GLY A 52 -8.50 -3.40 16.51
N GLY A 53 -7.24 -2.99 16.59
CA GLY A 53 -6.73 -1.86 15.82
C GLY A 53 -6.65 -2.18 14.32
N GLY A 54 -6.98 -1.21 13.47
CA GLY A 54 -6.85 -1.33 12.02
C GLY A 54 -5.45 -0.95 11.54
N LEU A 55 -4.94 -1.66 10.52
CA LEU A 55 -3.68 -1.33 9.87
C LEU A 55 -3.88 -1.22 8.36
N VAL A 56 -3.42 -0.12 7.78
CA VAL A 56 -3.38 0.10 6.33
C VAL A 56 -1.93 0.29 5.93
N LEU A 57 -1.44 -0.55 5.03
CA LEU A 57 -0.10 -0.45 4.45
C LEU A 57 -0.22 -0.05 2.99
N ALA A 58 0.49 0.99 2.57
CA ALA A 58 0.43 1.53 1.22
C ALA A 58 1.75 1.39 0.48
N GLY A 59 1.67 1.16 -0.84
CA GLY A 59 2.83 1.05 -1.73
C GLY A 59 3.80 -0.08 -1.31
N GLY A 60 5.10 0.23 -1.35
CA GLY A 60 6.17 -0.71 -0.99
C GLY A 60 6.29 -1.04 0.50
N THR A 61 5.48 -0.44 1.37
CA THR A 61 5.59 -0.57 2.85
C THR A 61 5.59 -2.04 3.29
N LEU A 62 4.63 -2.85 2.82
CA LEU A 62 4.55 -4.26 3.22
C LEU A 62 5.77 -5.05 2.75
N ALA A 63 6.26 -4.80 1.53
CA ALA A 63 7.45 -5.45 1.00
C ALA A 63 8.72 -5.04 1.78
N ALA A 64 8.81 -3.78 2.19
CA ALA A 64 9.92 -3.30 3.02
C ALA A 64 9.88 -3.92 4.42
N TRP A 65 8.70 -4.07 5.02
CA TRP A 65 8.52 -4.52 6.39
C TRP A 65 8.47 -6.05 6.55
N SER A 66 8.28 -6.80 5.46
CA SER A 66 8.16 -8.27 5.47
C SER A 66 9.40 -9.03 5.97
N GLY A 67 10.53 -8.35 6.18
CA GLY A 67 11.68 -8.95 6.88
C GLY A 67 11.38 -9.28 8.34
N ASP A 68 10.50 -8.51 8.99
CA ASP A 68 10.13 -8.67 10.39
C ASP A 68 9.08 -9.79 10.57
N GLU A 69 9.33 -10.69 11.52
CA GLU A 69 8.44 -11.84 11.79
C GLU A 69 7.05 -11.39 12.24
N ALA A 70 6.95 -10.39 13.11
CA ALA A 70 5.67 -9.91 13.62
C ALA A 70 4.80 -9.34 12.49
N ILE A 71 5.41 -8.72 11.48
CA ILE A 71 4.69 -8.20 10.30
C ILE A 71 4.26 -9.34 9.37
N ARG A 72 5.11 -10.34 9.15
CA ARG A 72 4.76 -11.53 8.35
C ARG A 72 3.56 -12.26 8.91
N GLU A 73 3.52 -12.46 10.23
CA GLU A 73 2.39 -13.11 10.90
C GLU A 73 1.08 -12.31 10.77
N LEU A 74 1.15 -10.97 10.82
CA LEU A 74 -0.04 -10.12 10.65
C LEU A 74 -0.56 -10.15 9.22
N ALA A 75 0.34 -10.09 8.24
CA ALA A 75 -0.05 -10.10 6.84
C ALA A 75 -0.54 -11.49 6.40
N GLY A 76 0.11 -12.55 6.89
CA GLY A 76 -0.12 -13.92 6.45
C GLY A 76 0.46 -14.25 5.06
N TRP A 77 1.18 -13.31 4.45
CA TRP A 77 1.88 -13.48 3.18
C TRP A 77 3.05 -12.50 3.07
N VAL A 78 3.94 -12.75 2.11
CA VAL A 78 5.10 -11.90 1.80
C VAL A 78 5.02 -11.46 0.34
N PRO A 79 4.99 -10.15 0.05
CA PRO A 79 5.15 -9.69 -1.32
C PRO A 79 6.52 -10.11 -1.87
N GLY A 80 6.57 -10.57 -3.12
CA GLY A 80 7.86 -10.78 -3.78
C GLY A 80 8.52 -9.47 -4.19
N LEU A 81 9.55 -9.55 -5.02
CA LEU A 81 10.30 -8.36 -5.43
C LEU A 81 9.44 -7.43 -6.32
N PRO A 82 9.64 -6.10 -6.22
CA PRO A 82 8.98 -5.16 -7.11
C PRO A 82 9.43 -5.39 -8.55
N GLY A 83 8.46 -5.52 -9.45
CA GLY A 83 8.70 -5.44 -10.89
C GLY A 83 9.02 -4.01 -11.36
N PRO A 84 9.32 -3.85 -12.66
CA PRO A 84 9.49 -2.52 -13.25
C PRO A 84 8.21 -1.69 -13.10
N GLU A 85 8.36 -0.37 -13.04
CA GLU A 85 7.23 0.54 -13.11
C GLU A 85 6.54 0.38 -14.47
N THR A 86 5.22 0.25 -14.45
CA THR A 86 4.41 -0.03 -15.63
C THR A 86 3.04 0.64 -15.48
N GLU A 87 2.34 0.79 -16.60
CA GLU A 87 0.96 1.26 -16.57
C GLU A 87 0.03 0.07 -16.27
N LEU A 88 -0.81 0.27 -15.25
CA LEU A 88 -1.76 -0.70 -14.75
C LEU A 88 -3.17 -0.17 -15.00
N ILE A 89 -4.03 -1.05 -15.51
CA ILE A 89 -5.47 -0.80 -15.55
C ILE A 89 -6.07 -1.43 -14.30
N VAL A 90 -6.67 -0.60 -13.44
CA VAL A 90 -7.32 -1.04 -12.21
C VAL A 90 -8.81 -1.22 -12.47
N ARG A 91 -9.33 -2.40 -12.15
CA ARG A 91 -10.77 -2.71 -12.10
C ARG A 91 -11.11 -3.19 -10.69
N PRO A 92 -11.78 -2.36 -9.88
CA PRO A 92 -12.06 -2.72 -8.50
C PRO A 92 -13.29 -3.63 -8.40
N ASP A 93 -13.43 -4.32 -7.27
CA ASP A 93 -14.70 -4.94 -6.88
C ASP A 93 -15.74 -3.85 -6.61
N ARG A 94 -16.90 -3.91 -7.27
CA ARG A 94 -17.96 -2.89 -7.14
C ARG A 94 -18.90 -3.13 -5.98
N GLU A 95 -18.93 -4.34 -5.43
CA GLU A 95 -19.78 -4.69 -4.29
C GLU A 95 -19.10 -4.37 -2.95
N HIS A 96 -17.79 -4.12 -2.96
CA HIS A 96 -17.04 -3.87 -1.74
C HIS A 96 -17.17 -2.40 -1.28
N PRO A 97 -17.45 -2.13 0.02
CA PRO A 97 -17.71 -0.77 0.52
C PRO A 97 -16.60 0.25 0.27
N VAL A 98 -15.34 -0.20 0.22
CA VAL A 98 -14.15 0.64 -0.04
C VAL A 98 -14.09 1.13 -1.49
N THR A 99 -14.66 0.39 -2.43
CA THR A 99 -14.45 0.58 -3.86
C THR A 99 -15.74 0.85 -4.65
N GLN A 100 -16.91 0.61 -4.05
CA GLN A 100 -18.24 0.74 -4.69
C GLN A 100 -18.53 2.12 -5.33
N ARG A 101 -17.84 3.19 -4.89
CA ARG A 101 -18.00 4.57 -5.40
C ARG A 101 -16.89 5.01 -6.34
N LEU A 102 -15.91 4.15 -6.61
CA LEU A 102 -14.83 4.47 -7.55
C LEU A 102 -15.29 4.25 -8.98
N ASP A 103 -14.61 4.91 -9.91
CA ASP A 103 -14.79 4.65 -11.33
C ASP A 103 -14.57 3.16 -11.64
N PRO A 104 -15.34 2.59 -12.58
CA PRO A 104 -15.27 1.17 -12.90
C PRO A 104 -13.92 0.74 -13.46
N GLU A 105 -13.17 1.68 -14.04
CA GLU A 105 -11.83 1.46 -14.59
C GLU A 105 -11.02 2.75 -14.56
N TRP A 106 -9.75 2.67 -14.16
CA TRP A 106 -8.80 3.76 -14.33
C TRP A 106 -7.36 3.25 -14.54
N ARG A 107 -6.51 4.14 -15.06
CA ARG A 107 -5.08 3.86 -15.30
C ARG A 107 -4.23 4.46 -14.19
N ILE A 108 -3.24 3.71 -13.72
CA ILE A 108 -2.19 4.19 -12.80
C ILE A 108 -0.83 3.75 -13.31
N ARG A 109 0.23 4.47 -12.93
CA ARG A 109 1.61 3.99 -13.06
C ARG A 109 2.10 3.55 -11.70
N ASP A 110 2.52 2.29 -11.60
CA ASP A 110 3.01 1.73 -10.35
C ASP A 110 3.91 0.52 -10.62
N ARG A 111 4.61 0.06 -9.58
CA ARG A 111 5.35 -1.21 -9.57
C ARG A 111 4.45 -2.33 -9.10
N LEU A 112 4.51 -3.46 -9.78
CA LEU A 112 3.77 -4.66 -9.39
C LEU A 112 4.65 -5.58 -8.55
N TYR A 113 4.19 -5.95 -7.37
CA TYR A 113 4.82 -6.94 -6.51
C TYR A 113 4.21 -8.31 -6.83
N VAL A 114 5.00 -9.22 -7.41
CA VAL A 114 4.54 -10.58 -7.74
C VAL A 114 4.67 -11.45 -6.50
N SER A 115 3.60 -12.16 -6.11
CA SER A 115 3.62 -13.12 -5.01
C SER A 115 2.61 -14.24 -5.26
N GLU A 116 2.65 -15.28 -4.42
CA GLU A 116 1.61 -16.33 -4.33
C GLU A 116 0.22 -15.78 -3.97
N GLY A 117 0.14 -14.50 -3.60
CA GLY A 117 -1.08 -13.79 -3.27
C GLY A 117 -1.36 -13.70 -1.78
N PRO A 118 -2.46 -13.01 -1.41
CA PRO A 118 -2.87 -12.89 -0.02
C PRO A 118 -3.45 -14.22 0.51
N PRO A 119 -3.60 -14.38 1.84
CA PRO A 119 -4.19 -15.58 2.44
C PRO A 119 -5.59 -15.90 1.90
N ALA A 120 -6.00 -17.18 1.93
CA ALA A 120 -7.27 -17.65 1.37
C ALA A 120 -8.53 -16.95 1.92
N GLY A 121 -8.48 -16.40 3.13
CA GLY A 121 -9.57 -15.63 3.74
C GLY A 121 -9.56 -14.13 3.44
N ALA A 122 -8.56 -13.63 2.70
CA ALA A 122 -8.45 -12.21 2.39
C ALA A 122 -9.35 -11.80 1.22
N THR A 123 -10.05 -10.69 1.35
CA THR A 123 -10.83 -10.11 0.25
C THR A 123 -9.90 -9.35 -0.69
N ARG A 124 -9.81 -9.77 -1.95
CA ARG A 124 -9.08 -9.06 -3.00
C ARG A 124 -9.97 -7.98 -3.59
N LEU A 125 -9.57 -6.72 -3.44
CA LEU A 125 -10.38 -5.57 -3.90
C LEU A 125 -10.21 -5.23 -5.38
N ARG A 126 -9.36 -5.96 -6.13
CA ARG A 126 -8.93 -5.59 -7.50
C ARG A 126 -8.60 -6.80 -8.39
N ALA A 127 -8.78 -6.60 -9.69
CA ALA A 127 -8.09 -7.33 -10.75
C ALA A 127 -7.30 -6.33 -11.63
N THR A 128 -6.01 -6.61 -11.88
CA THR A 128 -5.11 -5.71 -12.64
C THR A 128 -4.62 -6.42 -13.90
N VAL A 129 -4.64 -5.75 -15.06
CA VAL A 129 -3.97 -6.21 -16.28
C VAL A 129 -2.78 -5.29 -16.58
N ARG A 130 -1.60 -5.89 -16.82
CA ARG A 130 -0.38 -5.17 -17.21
C ARG A 130 -0.48 -4.71 -18.67
N GLN A 131 -0.30 -3.42 -18.94
CA GLN A 131 0.00 -2.95 -20.29
C GLN A 131 1.53 -2.96 -20.49
N GLY A 132 2.02 -3.14 -21.72
CA GLY A 132 3.45 -3.31 -22.03
C GLY A 132 4.37 -2.18 -21.52
N PRO A 133 5.70 -2.31 -21.67
CA PRO A 133 6.65 -1.31 -21.16
C PRO A 133 6.34 0.09 -21.72
N VAL A 134 6.31 1.09 -20.83
CA VAL A 134 6.10 2.49 -21.22
C VAL A 134 7.29 2.91 -22.08
N ARG A 135 7.05 3.24 -23.36
CA ARG A 135 8.07 3.88 -24.19
C ARG A 135 8.36 5.25 -23.60
N LEU A 136 9.54 5.42 -22.99
CA LEU A 136 10.06 6.73 -22.61
C LEU A 136 10.18 7.56 -23.89
N SER A 137 9.40 8.64 -23.97
CA SER A 137 9.53 9.64 -25.02
C SER A 137 10.98 10.14 -25.05
N ARG A 138 11.71 9.84 -26.14
CA ARG A 138 13.07 10.34 -26.35
C ARG A 138 13.04 11.88 -26.27
N PRO A 139 13.95 12.53 -25.52
CA PRO A 139 14.07 13.97 -25.60
C PRO A 139 14.48 14.34 -27.04
N ALA A 140 13.82 15.36 -27.57
CA ALA A 140 14.10 15.90 -28.90
C ALA A 140 15.59 16.24 -29.00
N ARG A 141 16.28 15.62 -29.96
CA ARG A 141 17.64 16.02 -30.33
C ARG A 141 17.57 17.49 -30.77
N ARG A 142 18.07 18.41 -29.94
CA ARG A 142 18.45 19.74 -30.42
C ARG A 142 19.58 19.52 -31.42
N ARG A 143 19.30 19.82 -32.69
CA ARG A 143 20.34 20.06 -33.69
C ARG A 143 21.05 21.36 -33.29
N GLN A 144 22.37 21.28 -33.14
CA GLN A 144 23.27 22.40 -33.45
C GLN A 144 24.00 22.02 -34.73
#